data_AF-A0A060C2S7-F1
#
_entry.id   AF-A0A060C2S7-F1
#
_cell.length_a   1.000
_cell.length_b   1.000
_cell.length_c   1.000
_cell.angle_alpha   90.00
_cell.angle_beta   90.00
_cell.angle_gamma   90.00
#
_symmetry.space_group_name_H-M   'P 1'
#
loop_
_entity.id
_entity.type
_entity.pdbx_description
1 polymer ?
#
loop_
_entity_poly.entity_id
_entity_poly.type
_entity_poly.pdbx_seq_one_letter_code
_entity_poly.pdbx_strand_id
1 'polypeptide(L)'
;MKGWVEYIRSQANGNLWDTGTHFGDWLALDRHQEKDDYYGATPDEYVSTAFYAYSTAILSKAAGVLDKVGEQKEYLHLWNDIKQAFQHKYFTSSGRLTIQTQTAHVLALMFDLVEKHRSV
;
A
#
# COMPACT_ATOMS: atom_id res chain seq x y z
N MET A 1 -15.17 0.43 -8.31
CA MET A 1 -13.92 0.95 -7.73
C MET A 1 -14.15 1.93 -6.58
N LYS A 2 -14.84 3.07 -6.79
CA LYS A 2 -15.07 4.09 -5.75
C LYS A 2 -15.58 3.54 -4.41
N GLY A 3 -16.69 2.80 -4.42
CA GLY A 3 -17.26 2.23 -3.18
C GLY A 3 -16.31 1.28 -2.43
N TRP A 4 -15.40 0.60 -3.13
CA TRP A 4 -14.40 -0.27 -2.49
C TRP A 4 -13.29 0.54 -1.80
N VAL A 5 -12.79 1.59 -2.45
CA VAL A 5 -11.81 2.51 -1.85
C VAL A 5 -12.41 3.22 -0.65
N GLU A 6 -13.67 3.67 -0.72
CA GLU A 6 -14.35 4.30 0.42
C GLU A 6 -14.58 3.32 1.58
N TYR A 7 -14.90 2.05 1.28
CA TYR A 7 -14.96 1.02 2.31
C TYR A 7 -13.61 0.88 3.02
N ILE A 8 -12.51 0.68 2.28
CA ILE A 8 -11.17 0.58 2.87
C ILE A 8 -10.83 1.84 3.68
N ARG A 9 -11.11 3.03 3.13
CA ARG A 9 -10.90 4.32 3.80
C ARG A 9 -11.62 4.41 5.14
N SER A 10 -12.85 3.87 5.22
CA SER A 10 -13.61 3.82 6.48
C SER A 10 -13.04 2.83 7.51
N GLN A 11 -12.25 1.85 7.07
CA GLN A 11 -11.62 0.85 7.93
C GLN A 11 -10.18 1.20 8.31
N ALA A 12 -9.57 2.16 7.60
CA ALA A 12 -8.15 2.50 7.76
C ALA A 12 -7.88 3.39 8.99
N ASN A 13 -6.83 3.08 9.73
CA ASN A 13 -6.35 3.88 10.85
C ASN A 13 -5.19 4.75 10.40
N GLY A 14 -5.38 6.08 10.39
CA GLY A 14 -4.33 7.00 9.93
C GLY A 14 -3.87 6.73 8.50
N ASN A 15 -4.81 6.35 7.61
CA ASN A 15 -4.57 5.94 6.21
C ASN A 15 -3.82 4.61 6.02
N LEU A 16 -3.60 3.84 7.08
CA LEU A 16 -3.08 2.47 7.00
C LEU A 16 -4.25 1.49 7.11
N TRP A 17 -4.30 0.50 6.23
CA TRP A 17 -5.34 -0.53 6.28
C TRP A 17 -4.85 -1.72 7.10
N ASP A 18 -4.89 -1.58 8.43
CA ASP A 18 -4.40 -2.56 9.40
C ASP A 18 -5.55 -3.29 10.13
N THR A 19 -6.74 -3.32 9.52
CA THR A 19 -7.96 -3.87 10.12
C THR A 19 -8.56 -4.99 9.28
N GLY A 20 -9.19 -5.94 9.96
CA GLY A 20 -9.81 -7.11 9.34
C GLY A 20 -8.83 -8.25 9.11
N THR A 21 -9.23 -9.20 8.26
CA THR A 21 -8.40 -10.35 7.89
C THR A 21 -7.93 -10.19 6.46
N HIS A 22 -6.63 -10.39 6.24
CA HIS A 22 -6.00 -10.34 4.93
C HIS A 22 -5.33 -11.68 4.66
N PHE A 23 -5.18 -12.05 3.38
CA PHE A 23 -4.39 -13.22 2.99
C PHE A 23 -2.90 -12.91 2.84
N GLY A 24 -2.54 -11.62 2.86
CA GLY A 24 -1.17 -11.16 2.73
C GLY A 24 -0.48 -11.63 1.45
N ASP A 25 0.81 -11.92 1.59
CA ASP A 25 1.64 -12.50 0.55
C ASP A 25 1.49 -14.03 0.53
N TRP A 26 0.31 -14.47 0.10
CA TRP A 26 -0.11 -15.87 0.15
C TRP A 26 0.84 -16.81 -0.60
N LEU A 27 1.25 -17.89 0.06
CA LEU A 27 2.19 -18.92 -0.43
C LEU A 27 3.62 -18.42 -0.70
N ALA A 28 4.04 -17.32 -0.11
CA ALA A 28 5.45 -16.93 -0.16
C ALA A 28 6.33 -17.95 0.58
N LEU A 29 7.50 -18.25 0.00
CA LEU A 29 8.42 -19.28 0.50
C LEU A 29 9.42 -18.75 1.54
N ASP A 30 9.20 -17.54 2.04
CA ASP A 30 10.12 -16.80 2.91
C ASP A 30 9.80 -16.93 4.40
N ARG A 31 8.68 -17.58 4.74
CA ARG A 31 8.31 -17.92 6.13
C ARG A 31 8.68 -19.36 6.45
N HIS A 32 9.82 -19.53 7.11
CA HIS A 32 10.25 -20.84 7.59
C HIS A 32 9.69 -21.10 8.99
N GLN A 33 8.43 -21.60 9.11
CA GLN A 33 7.90 -22.46 10.19
C GLN A 33 6.38 -22.32 10.35
N GLU A 34 5.61 -23.28 9.85
CA GLU A 34 4.80 -24.30 10.57
C GLU A 34 4.13 -25.20 9.51
N LYS A 35 3.74 -26.43 9.86
CA LYS A 35 2.99 -27.30 8.94
C LYS A 35 1.62 -26.64 8.72
N ASP A 36 1.21 -26.46 7.46
CA ASP A 36 -0.07 -25.84 7.06
C ASP A 36 -0.17 -24.30 7.23
N ASP A 37 0.96 -23.58 7.34
CA ASP A 37 1.00 -22.12 7.24
C ASP A 37 1.18 -21.68 5.77
N TYR A 38 0.26 -20.85 5.27
CA TYR A 38 0.24 -20.34 3.90
C TYR A 38 0.53 -18.82 3.84
N TYR A 39 0.83 -18.19 4.98
CA TYR A 39 1.16 -16.77 5.05
C TYR A 39 2.65 -16.53 4.78
N GLY A 40 2.95 -15.50 4.01
CA GLY A 40 4.32 -15.03 3.78
C GLY A 40 4.92 -14.26 4.97
N ALA A 41 6.23 -14.01 4.93
CA ALA A 41 6.91 -13.23 5.96
C ALA A 41 6.64 -11.71 5.87
N THR A 42 6.06 -11.24 4.76
CA THR A 42 5.66 -9.85 4.59
C THR A 42 4.40 -9.56 5.43
N PRO A 43 4.40 -8.56 6.33
CA PRO A 43 3.23 -8.27 7.17
C PRO A 43 1.97 -8.00 6.33
N ASP A 44 0.85 -8.58 6.75
CA ASP A 44 -0.44 -8.42 6.05
C ASP A 44 -0.84 -6.95 5.89
N GLU A 45 -0.70 -6.17 6.96
CA GLU A 45 -0.96 -4.72 7.00
C GLU A 45 -0.07 -3.90 6.06
N TYR A 46 1.11 -4.42 5.73
CA TYR A 46 1.99 -3.83 4.73
C TYR A 46 1.41 -4.06 3.34
N VAL A 47 1.06 -5.32 3.04
CA VAL A 47 0.50 -5.71 1.74
C VAL A 47 -0.84 -5.02 1.49
N SER A 48 -1.75 -5.07 2.46
CA SER A 48 -3.08 -4.43 2.37
C SER A 48 -2.97 -2.92 2.15
N THR A 49 -2.10 -2.23 2.89
CA THR A 49 -1.91 -0.78 2.73
C THR A 49 -1.27 -0.43 1.38
N ALA A 50 -0.30 -1.23 0.92
CA ALA A 50 0.33 -1.03 -0.38
C ALA A 50 -0.71 -1.16 -1.52
N PHE A 51 -1.58 -2.17 -1.47
CA PHE A 51 -2.67 -2.34 -2.44
C PHE A 51 -3.79 -1.31 -2.28
N TYR A 52 -4.06 -0.82 -1.07
CA TYR A 52 -4.97 0.30 -0.85
C TYR A 52 -4.46 1.57 -1.54
N ALA A 53 -3.18 1.91 -1.36
CA ALA A 53 -2.55 3.02 -2.06
C ALA A 53 -2.66 2.85 -3.59
N TYR A 54 -2.29 1.68 -4.10
CA TYR A 54 -2.33 1.41 -5.54
C TYR A 54 -3.74 1.49 -6.13
N SER A 55 -4.73 0.91 -5.46
CA SER A 55 -6.14 0.96 -5.86
C SER A 55 -6.66 2.40 -5.90
N THR A 56 -6.26 3.22 -4.92
CA THR A 56 -6.60 4.65 -4.85
C THR A 56 -5.96 5.43 -6.00
N ALA A 57 -4.70 5.15 -6.33
CA ALA A 57 -4.04 5.75 -7.49
C ALA A 57 -4.72 5.40 -8.81
N ILE A 58 -5.12 4.14 -9.01
CA ILE A 58 -5.88 3.72 -10.20
C ILE A 58 -7.24 4.41 -10.23
N LEU A 59 -7.94 4.54 -9.10
CA LEU A 59 -9.22 5.26 -9.03
C LEU A 59 -9.08 6.72 -9.43
N SER A 60 -8.04 7.43 -8.94
CA SER A 60 -7.74 8.80 -9.37
C SER A 60 -7.51 8.88 -10.88
N LYS A 61 -6.69 7.99 -11.45
CA LYS A 61 -6.43 7.95 -12.90
C LYS A 61 -7.71 7.68 -13.70
N ALA A 62 -8.53 6.73 -13.26
CA ALA A 62 -9.80 6.41 -13.91
C ALA A 62 -10.79 7.58 -13.85
N ALA A 63 -10.86 8.30 -12.73
CA ALA A 63 -11.66 9.52 -12.63
C ALA A 63 -11.20 10.59 -13.63
N GLY A 64 -9.90 10.74 -13.86
CA GLY A 64 -9.34 11.64 -14.88
C GLY A 64 -9.75 11.25 -16.31
N VAL A 65 -9.72 9.96 -16.65
CA VAL A 65 -10.17 9.46 -17.96
C VAL A 65 -11.67 9.70 -18.20
N LEU A 66 -12.46 9.74 -17.12
CA LEU A 66 -13.90 9.97 -17.16
C LEU A 66 -14.29 11.46 -16.99
N ASP A 67 -13.32 12.38 -17.10
CA ASP A 67 -13.50 13.83 -16.91
C ASP A 67 -14.09 14.24 -15.54
N LYS A 68 -13.94 13.38 -14.52
CA LYS A 68 -14.36 13.64 -13.14
C LYS A 68 -13.25 14.32 -12.35
N VAL A 69 -12.90 15.55 -12.77
CA VAL A 69 -11.73 16.29 -12.25
C VAL A 69 -11.74 16.46 -10.72
N GLY A 70 -12.91 16.64 -10.10
CA GLY A 70 -13.04 16.72 -8.64
C GLY A 70 -12.60 15.43 -7.94
N GLU A 71 -13.13 14.29 -8.39
CA GLU A 71 -12.77 12.97 -7.83
C GLU A 71 -11.30 12.62 -8.12
N GLN A 72 -10.79 12.95 -9.32
CA GLN A 72 -9.38 12.76 -9.64
C GLN A 72 -8.47 13.44 -8.62
N LYS A 73 -8.75 14.72 -8.31
CA LYS A 73 -7.97 15.51 -7.33
C LYS A 73 -8.12 14.94 -5.92
N GLU A 74 -9.33 14.59 -5.51
CA GLU A 74 -9.60 14.00 -4.20
C GLU A 74 -8.79 12.71 -4.00
N TYR A 75 -8.88 11.77 -4.94
CA TYR A 75 -8.18 10.49 -4.82
C TYR A 75 -6.68 10.59 -5.03
N LEU A 76 -6.20 11.59 -5.78
CA LEU A 76 -4.77 11.89 -5.84
C LEU A 76 -4.25 12.38 -4.48
N HIS A 77 -5.02 13.24 -3.80
CA HIS A 77 -4.68 13.69 -2.45
C HIS A 77 -4.68 12.53 -1.46
N LEU A 78 -5.73 11.70 -1.46
CA LEU A 78 -5.80 10.52 -0.60
C LEU A 78 -4.63 9.57 -0.84
N TRP A 79 -4.26 9.31 -2.09
CA TRP A 79 -3.08 8.49 -2.41
C TRP A 79 -1.78 9.05 -1.81
N ASN A 80 -1.58 10.38 -1.87
CA ASN A 80 -0.41 11.01 -1.27
C ASN A 80 -0.41 10.88 0.26
N ASP A 81 -1.57 10.96 0.91
CA ASP A 81 -1.67 10.81 2.37
C ASP A 81 -1.39 9.36 2.80
N ILE A 82 -1.92 8.38 2.06
CA ILE A 82 -1.60 6.96 2.29
C ILE A 82 -0.10 6.71 2.10
N LYS A 83 0.49 7.26 1.02
CA LYS A 83 1.92 7.13 0.76
C LYS A 83 2.76 7.68 1.91
N GLN A 84 2.41 8.86 2.43
CA GLN A 84 3.13 9.45 3.56
C GLN A 84 3.01 8.60 4.84
N ALA A 85 1.80 8.11 5.16
CA ALA A 85 1.59 7.23 6.31
C ALA A 85 2.38 5.91 6.17
N PHE A 86 2.36 5.32 4.98
CA PHE A 86 3.12 4.11 4.64
C PHE A 86 4.62 4.32 4.78
N GLN A 87 5.14 5.43 4.24
CA GLN A 87 6.55 5.78 4.35
C GLN A 87 6.98 5.99 5.79
N HIS A 88 6.17 6.72 6.57
CA HIS A 88 6.44 6.94 7.99
C HIS A 88 6.51 5.63 8.79
N LYS A 89 5.64 4.66 8.50
CA LYS A 89 5.60 3.37 9.22
C LYS A 89 6.71 2.42 8.78
N TYR A 90 7.02 2.35 7.49
CA TYR A 90 7.84 1.26 6.95
C TYR A 90 9.22 1.68 6.43
N PHE A 91 9.56 2.97 6.43
CA PHE A 91 10.89 3.43 6.03
C PHE A 91 11.61 4.11 7.20
N THR A 92 12.90 3.88 7.30
CA THR A 92 13.77 4.65 8.20
C THR A 92 13.94 6.07 7.67
N SER A 93 14.42 6.99 8.52
CA SER A 93 14.80 8.35 8.11
C SER A 93 15.89 8.40 7.02
N SER A 94 16.68 7.33 6.90
CA SER A 94 17.68 7.16 5.83
C SER A 94 17.10 6.58 4.53
N GLY A 95 15.79 6.39 4.44
CA GLY A 95 15.10 5.83 3.27
C GLY A 95 15.21 4.31 3.10
N ARG A 96 15.64 3.59 4.14
CA ARG A 96 15.71 2.11 4.09
C ARG A 96 14.36 1.51 4.48
N LEU A 97 13.86 0.59 3.67
CA LEU A 97 12.67 -0.20 3.99
C LEU A 97 12.94 -1.10 5.22
N THR A 98 12.04 -1.14 6.20
CA THR A 98 12.24 -1.92 7.43
C THR A 98 11.91 -3.40 7.27
N ILE A 99 11.08 -3.76 6.29
CA ILE A 99 10.68 -5.14 5.99
C ILE A 99 11.58 -5.69 4.89
N GLN A 100 12.31 -6.76 5.20
CA GLN A 100 13.35 -7.33 4.35
C GLN A 100 12.89 -8.58 3.59
N THR A 101 11.75 -8.49 2.91
CA THR A 101 11.23 -9.53 2.00
C THR A 101 11.27 -9.07 0.55
N GLN A 102 11.26 -10.00 -0.40
CA GLN A 102 11.22 -9.64 -1.82
C GLN A 102 9.93 -8.88 -2.16
N THR A 103 8.79 -9.38 -1.69
CA THR A 103 7.48 -8.77 -1.92
C THR A 103 7.41 -7.35 -1.39
N ALA A 104 7.95 -7.08 -0.20
CA ALA A 104 7.96 -5.71 0.32
C ALA A 104 8.68 -4.74 -0.62
N HIS A 105 9.88 -5.10 -1.08
CA HIS A 105 10.64 -4.28 -2.02
C HIS A 105 9.92 -4.12 -3.37
N VAL A 106 9.37 -5.20 -3.92
CA VAL A 106 8.66 -5.19 -5.21
C VAL A 106 7.42 -4.29 -5.13
N LEU A 107 6.58 -4.43 -4.10
CA LEU A 107 5.37 -3.63 -3.95
C LEU A 107 5.70 -2.15 -3.74
N ALA A 108 6.69 -1.82 -2.91
CA ALA A 108 7.08 -0.43 -2.70
C ALA A 108 7.55 0.25 -3.99
N LEU A 109 8.33 -0.45 -4.81
CA LEU A 109 8.83 0.05 -6.09
C LEU A 109 7.71 0.17 -7.12
N MET A 110 6.95 -0.91 -7.33
CA MET A 110 5.90 -0.97 -8.35
C MET A 110 4.75 0.01 -8.10
N PHE A 111 4.44 0.30 -6.84
CA PHE A 111 3.33 1.18 -6.46
C PHE A 111 3.77 2.62 -6.18
N ASP A 112 5.00 2.98 -6.55
CA ASP A 112 5.57 4.33 -6.35
C ASP A 112 5.51 4.78 -4.87
N LEU A 113 5.71 3.85 -3.92
CA LEU A 113 5.68 4.14 -2.48
C LEU A 113 7.06 4.51 -1.91
N VAL A 114 8.13 4.26 -2.67
CA VAL A 114 9.47 4.76 -2.34
C VAL A 114 9.54 6.27 -2.55
N GLU A 115 10.35 6.96 -1.74
CA GLU A 115 10.66 8.36 -1.98
C GLU A 115 11.52 8.48 -3.25
N LYS A 116 11.20 9.43 -4.13
CA LYS A 116 12.05 9.68 -5.29
C LYS A 116 13.35 10.24 -4.76
N HIS A 117 14.46 9.56 -5.06
CA HIS A 117 15.79 10.02 -4.70
C HIS A 117 15.93 11.49 -5.16
N ARG A 118 16.09 12.42 -4.21
CA ARG A 118 16.58 13.75 -4.55
C ARG A 118 18.01 13.56 -5.00
N SER A 119 18.28 13.68 -6.29
CA SER A 119 19.64 13.89 -6.78
C SER A 119 20.15 15.15 -6.08
N VAL A 120 21.23 15.02 -5.32
CA VAL A 120 21.97 16.17 -4.76
C VAL A 120 22.70 16.86 -5.90
#